data_AF-A0A9P1EF73-F1
#
_entry.id   AF-A0A9P1EF73-F1
#
_cell.length_a   1.000
_cell.length_b   1.000
_cell.length_c   1.000
_cell.angle_alpha   90.00
_cell.angle_beta   90.00
_cell.angle_gamma   90.00
#
_symmetry.space_group_name_H-M   'P 1'
#
loop_
_entity.id
_entity.type
_entity.pdbx_description
1 polymer ?
#
loop_
_entity_poly.entity_id
_entity_poly.type
_entity_poly.pdbx_seq_one_letter_code
_entity_poly.pdbx_strand_id
1 'polypeptide(L)'
;MIYLNPRFELRKRQGDRSYAQMYTDIGVYYAPGPVLRGDVFDGSLAVWRLENRLIENHRFQPQDAASELSEKSFSRMFDVGLYDHCRHKYKAIGTFMSV
;
A
#
# COMPACT_ATOMS: atom_id res chain seq x y z
N MET A 1 16.99 0.27 -20.09
CA MET A 1 17.47 -0.69 -19.06
C MET A 1 18.12 0.11 -17.95
N ILE A 2 17.59 0.05 -16.72
CA ILE A 2 18.20 0.74 -15.57
C ILE A 2 19.29 -0.20 -15.03
N TYR A 3 20.54 0.21 -15.07
CA TYR A 3 21.64 -0.56 -14.49
C TYR A 3 21.83 -0.12 -13.04
N LEU A 4 21.41 -0.95 -12.10
CA LEU A 4 21.73 -0.75 -10.68
C LEU A 4 23.21 -1.02 -10.48
N ASN A 5 23.92 -0.10 -9.81
CA ASN A 5 25.30 -0.32 -9.43
C ASN A 5 25.34 -1.29 -8.24
N PRO A 6 25.84 -2.53 -8.38
CA PRO A 6 25.75 -3.59 -7.37
C PRO A 6 26.62 -3.35 -6.13
N ARG A 7 27.17 -2.14 -5.96
CA ARG A 7 27.93 -1.72 -4.79
C ARG A 7 27.40 -0.43 -4.20
N PHE A 8 26.24 0.06 -4.64
CA PHE A 8 25.65 1.29 -4.11
C PHE A 8 25.31 1.14 -2.63
N GLU A 9 24.66 0.03 -2.25
CA GLU A 9 24.31 -0.29 -0.86
C GLU A 9 25.52 -0.50 0.08
N LEU A 10 26.72 -0.75 -0.46
CA LEU A 10 27.95 -0.90 0.32
C LEU A 10 28.59 0.44 0.69
N ARG A 11 28.21 1.52 0.01
CA ARG A 11 28.75 2.86 0.27
C ARG A 11 28.02 3.47 1.45
N LYS A 12 28.51 3.22 2.67
CA LYS A 12 28.02 3.83 3.92
C LYS A 12 28.29 5.34 3.93
N ARG A 13 27.37 6.13 3.37
CA ARG A 13 27.45 7.60 3.36
C ARG A 13 27.00 8.15 4.70
N GLN A 14 27.36 9.41 4.96
CA GLN A 14 26.85 10.13 6.12
C GLN A 14 25.32 10.19 6.05
N GLY A 15 24.65 9.59 7.05
CA GLY A 15 23.19 9.48 7.11
C GLY A 15 22.66 8.05 6.92
N ASP A 16 23.45 7.14 6.32
CA ASP A 16 23.03 5.75 6.15
C ASP A 16 22.98 5.03 7.50
N ARG A 17 21.88 4.32 7.76
CA ARG A 17 21.68 3.50 8.95
C ARG A 17 21.43 2.06 8.52
N SER A 18 22.05 1.10 9.20
CA SER A 18 21.86 -0.34 8.93
C SER A 18 20.42 -0.82 9.18
N TYR A 19 19.62 -0.04 9.90
CA TYR A 19 18.21 -0.30 10.16
C TYR A 19 17.26 0.57 9.31
N ALA A 20 17.78 1.52 8.52
CA ALA A 20 16.91 2.36 7.69
C ALA A 20 16.32 1.51 6.56
N GLN A 21 15.00 1.58 6.42
CA GLN A 21 14.28 1.00 5.29
C GLN A 21 13.90 2.11 4.33
N MET A 22 14.20 1.93 3.04
CA MET A 22 13.74 2.84 2.00
C MET A 22 12.41 2.32 1.46
N TYR A 23 11.42 3.20 1.45
CA TYR A 23 10.15 2.99 0.78
C TYR A 23 10.12 3.86 -0.48
N THR A 24 9.52 3.32 -1.54
CA THR A 24 9.29 4.07 -2.77
C THR A 24 7.81 4.12 -2.99
N ASP A 25 7.28 5.33 -3.09
CA ASP A 25 5.92 5.55 -3.52
C ASP A 25 5.84 5.52 -5.05
N ILE A 26 4.86 4.79 -5.58
CA ILE A 26 4.68 4.58 -7.02
C ILE A 26 3.25 4.98 -7.37
N GLY A 27 3.11 6.17 -7.97
CA GLY A 27 1.86 6.61 -8.57
C GLY A 27 1.69 6.00 -9.97
N VAL A 28 0.56 5.33 -10.20
CA VAL A 28 0.15 4.88 -11.53
C VAL A 28 -0.89 5.86 -12.06
N TYR A 29 -0.55 6.57 -13.14
CA TYR A 29 -1.40 7.57 -13.76
C TYR A 29 -1.81 7.12 -15.16
N TYR A 30 -2.83 7.77 -15.73
CA TYR A 30 -3.52 7.50 -17.01
C TYR A 30 -4.59 6.40 -16.99
N ALA A 31 -5.44 6.46 -18.01
CA ALA A 31 -6.44 5.45 -18.27
C ALA A 31 -5.79 4.16 -18.82
N PRO A 32 -6.20 2.98 -18.34
CA PRO A 32 -5.73 1.70 -18.88
C PRO A 32 -5.98 1.56 -20.38
N GLY A 33 -5.13 0.80 -21.07
CA GLY A 33 -5.24 0.55 -22.51
C GLY A 33 -6.64 0.12 -23.00
N PRO A 34 -7.36 -0.80 -22.30
CA PRO A 34 -8.74 -1.14 -22.64
C PRO A 34 -9.68 0.08 -22.65
N VAL A 35 -9.60 0.94 -21.62
CA VAL A 35 -10.40 2.17 -21.53
C VAL A 35 -10.11 3.10 -22.71
N LEU A 36 -8.82 3.26 -23.07
CA LEU A 36 -8.42 4.11 -24.19
C LEU A 36 -8.91 3.59 -25.56
N ARG A 37 -9.18 2.29 -25.68
CA ARG A 37 -9.77 1.68 -26.88
C ARG A 37 -11.29 1.66 -26.88
N GLY A 38 -11.93 2.06 -25.77
CA GLY A 38 -13.37 1.94 -25.59
C GLY A 38 -13.83 0.53 -25.19
N ASP A 39 -12.91 -0.36 -24.79
CA ASP A 39 -13.24 -1.69 -24.30
C ASP A 39 -13.80 -1.63 -22.86
N VAL A 40 -14.58 -2.62 -22.47
CA VAL A 40 -15.01 -2.79 -21.07
C VAL A 40 -13.78 -3.03 -20.19
N PHE A 41 -13.68 -2.26 -19.10
CA PHE A 41 -12.62 -2.39 -18.12
C PHE A 41 -13.20 -2.42 -16.70
N ASP A 42 -12.91 -3.48 -15.97
CA ASP A 42 -13.29 -3.61 -14.55
C ASP A 42 -12.16 -3.04 -13.67
N GLY A 43 -12.33 -1.77 -13.29
CA GLY A 43 -11.37 -1.06 -12.45
C GLY A 43 -11.29 -1.63 -11.04
N SER A 44 -12.42 -2.00 -10.44
CA SER A 44 -12.48 -2.54 -9.09
C SER A 44 -11.76 -3.89 -9.00
N LEU A 45 -11.97 -4.79 -9.97
CA LEU A 45 -11.24 -6.06 -10.03
C LEU A 45 -9.73 -5.84 -10.25
N ALA A 46 -9.35 -4.85 -11.05
CA ALA A 46 -7.94 -4.52 -11.29
C ALA A 46 -7.26 -4.00 -10.01
N VAL A 47 -7.90 -3.09 -9.28
CA VAL A 47 -7.42 -2.56 -7.99
C VAL A 47 -7.35 -3.68 -6.96
N TRP A 48 -8.41 -4.48 -6.80
CA TRP A 48 -8.43 -5.61 -5.87
C TRP A 48 -7.27 -6.60 -6.13
N ARG A 49 -6.96 -6.92 -7.39
CA ARG A 49 -5.82 -7.78 -7.75
C ARG A 49 -4.48 -7.14 -7.37
N LEU A 50 -4.33 -5.84 -7.60
CA LEU A 50 -3.13 -5.10 -7.22
C LEU A 50 -2.93 -5.14 -5.70
N GLU A 51 -3.96 -4.81 -4.92
CA GLU A 51 -3.89 -4.76 -3.46
C GLU A 51 -3.57 -6.13 -2.85
N ASN A 52 -4.19 -7.22 -3.35
CA ASN A 52 -3.85 -8.57 -2.90
C ASN A 52 -2.39 -8.92 -3.22
N ARG A 53 -1.89 -8.55 -4.40
CA ARG A 53 -0.48 -8.73 -4.74
C ARG A 53 0.45 -7.93 -3.83
N LEU A 54 0.06 -6.72 -3.42
CA LEU A 54 0.83 -5.93 -2.45
C LEU A 54 0.90 -6.65 -1.09
N ILE A 55 -0.23 -7.16 -0.59
CA ILE A 55 -0.30 -7.93 0.66
C ILE A 55 0.62 -9.16 0.60
N GLU A 56 0.55 -9.94 -0.48
CA GLU A 56 1.41 -11.12 -0.71
C GLU A 56 2.90 -10.79 -0.69
N ASN A 57 3.27 -9.56 -1.05
CA ASN A 57 4.66 -9.09 -1.10
C ASN A 57 5.04 -8.22 0.11
N HIS A 58 4.24 -8.22 1.18
CA HIS A 58 4.45 -7.40 2.37
C HIS A 58 4.61 -5.90 2.04
N ARG A 59 3.81 -5.42 1.09
CA ARG A 59 3.70 -4.02 0.67
C ARG A 59 2.33 -3.48 1.05
N PHE A 60 2.18 -2.17 0.98
CA PHE A 60 0.93 -1.48 1.25
C PHE A 60 0.67 -0.42 0.18
N GLN A 61 -0.60 -0.08 0.00
CA GLN A 61 -1.03 1.07 -0.79
C GLN A 61 -1.26 2.25 0.16
N PRO A 62 -0.73 3.45 -0.09
CA PRO A 62 -1.04 4.61 0.73
C PRO A 62 -2.56 4.92 0.68
N GLN A 63 -3.15 5.24 1.83
CA GLN A 63 -4.61 5.39 2.04
C GLN A 63 -5.22 6.66 1.43
N ASP A 64 -4.55 7.30 0.47
CA ASP A 64 -5.09 8.46 -0.25
C ASP A 64 -6.01 8.05 -1.43
N ALA A 65 -6.15 6.75 -1.66
CA ALA A 65 -6.95 6.17 -2.75
C ALA A 65 -8.05 5.24 -2.22
N ALA A 66 -9.13 5.11 -3.00
CA ALA A 66 -10.16 4.11 -2.75
C ALA A 66 -9.53 2.70 -2.71
N SER A 67 -10.00 1.88 -1.77
CA SER A 67 -9.58 0.49 -1.61
C SER A 67 -10.74 -0.45 -1.96
N GLU A 68 -10.42 -1.56 -2.61
CA GLU A 68 -11.39 -2.61 -2.95
C GLU A 68 -11.20 -3.84 -2.03
N LEU A 69 -10.41 -3.70 -0.96
CA LEU A 69 -10.17 -4.73 0.04
C LEU A 69 -11.40 -4.99 0.90
N SER A 70 -11.58 -6.24 1.32
CA SER A 70 -12.42 -6.56 2.46
C SER A 70 -11.76 -6.10 3.77
N GLU A 71 -12.55 -5.87 4.81
CA GLU A 71 -12.06 -5.54 6.16
C GLU A 71 -10.94 -6.49 6.64
N LYS A 72 -11.11 -7.80 6.39
CA LYS A 72 -10.11 -8.81 6.74
C LYS A 72 -8.78 -8.58 6.02
N SER A 73 -8.81 -8.29 4.72
CA SER A 73 -7.59 -8.05 3.94
C SER A 73 -6.98 -6.69 4.25
N PHE A 74 -7.80 -5.67 4.53
CA PHE A 74 -7.34 -4.38 5.01
C PHE A 74 -6.56 -4.52 6.32
N SER A 75 -7.10 -5.26 7.28
CA SER A 75 -6.43 -5.56 8.55
C SER A 75 -5.14 -6.34 8.38
N ARG A 76 -5.03 -7.20 7.36
CA ARG A 76 -3.78 -7.88 6.99
C ARG A 76 -2.73 -6.93 6.40
N MET A 77 -3.16 -5.89 5.65
CA MET A 77 -2.25 -4.92 5.05
C MET A 77 -1.70 -3.94 6.08
N PHE A 78 -2.55 -3.42 6.98
CA PHE A 78 -2.20 -2.27 7.83
C PHE A 78 -1.97 -2.60 9.31
N ASP A 79 -2.30 -3.80 9.78
CA ASP A 79 -2.32 -4.17 11.20
C ASP A 79 -3.08 -3.14 12.06
N VAL A 80 -4.37 -3.39 12.25
CA VAL A 80 -5.26 -2.50 13.01
C VAL A 80 -5.08 -2.62 14.53
N GLY A 81 -4.19 -3.47 15.04
CA GLY A 81 -4.06 -3.74 16.47
C GLY A 81 -3.79 -2.48 17.32
N LEU A 82 -2.92 -1.59 16.84
CA LEU A 82 -2.64 -0.32 17.52
C LEU A 82 -3.85 0.63 17.47
N TYR A 83 -4.57 0.65 16.35
CA TYR A 83 -5.76 1.46 16.18
C TYR A 83 -6.86 1.02 17.17
N ASP A 84 -7.13 -0.29 17.25
CA ASP A 84 -8.12 -0.85 18.16
C ASP A 84 -7.76 -0.62 19.63
N HIS A 85 -6.49 -0.80 19.98
CA HIS A 85 -6.00 -0.51 21.33
C HIS A 85 -6.27 0.95 21.73
N CYS A 86 -5.99 1.90 20.85
CA CYS A 86 -6.25 3.31 21.09
C CYS A 86 -7.75 3.58 21.26
N ARG A 87 -8.61 3.00 20.42
CA ARG A 87 -10.07 3.16 20.52
C ARG A 87 -10.61 2.65 21.85
N HIS A 88 -10.14 1.49 22.32
CA HIS A 88 -10.48 0.98 23.63
C HIS A 88 -10.03 1.91 24.76
N LYS A 89 -8.75 2.32 24.74
CA LYS A 89 -8.16 3.21 25.76
C LYS A 89 -8.93 4.50 25.94
N TYR A 90 -9.39 5.11 24.84
CA TYR A 90 -10.08 6.39 24.85
C TYR A 90 -11.60 6.28 24.78
N LYS A 91 -12.18 5.08 24.92
CA LYS A 91 -13.63 4.84 24.84
C LYS A 91 -14.27 5.36 23.54
N ALA A 92 -13.55 5.25 22.43
CA ALA A 92 -13.95 5.75 21.11
C ALA A 92 -14.55 4.68 20.19
N ILE A 93 -14.98 3.54 20.74
CA ILE A 93 -15.64 2.48 19.98
C ILE A 93 -17.04 2.95 19.59
N GLY A 94 -17.35 2.88 18.30
CA GLY A 94 -18.61 3.38 17.74
C GLY A 94 -18.70 4.91 17.58
N THR A 95 -17.71 5.68 18.06
CA THR A 95 -17.70 7.14 17.90
C THR A 95 -17.41 7.56 16.46
N PHE A 96 -16.51 6.84 15.79
CA PHE A 96 -16.16 7.04 14.39
C PHE A 96 -16.45 5.76 13.60
N MET A 97 -16.81 5.93 12.33
CA MET A 97 -16.98 4.83 11.38
C MET A 97 -15.68 4.01 11.30
N SER A 98 -15.80 2.68 11.23
CA SER A 98 -14.69 1.80 10.88
C SER A 98 -14.71 1.47 9.38
N VAL A 99 -13.66 0.77 8.96
CA VAL A 99 -13.63 -0.01 7.72
C VAL A 99 -14.75 -1.04 7.72
#